data_AF-A0A937UGG1-F1
#
_entry.id   AF-A0A937UGG1-F1
#
_cell.length_a   1.000
_cell.length_b   1.000
_cell.length_c   1.000
_cell.angle_alpha   90.00
_cell.angle_beta   90.00
_cell.angle_gamma   90.00
#
_symmetry.space_group_name_H-M   'P 1'
#
loop_
_entity.id
_entity.type
_entity.pdbx_description
1 polymer ?
#
loop_
_entity_poly.entity_id
_entity_poly.type
_entity_poly.pdbx_seq_one_letter_code
_entity_poly.pdbx_strand_id
1 'polypeptide(L)'
;MKFRVFKNGKVVDKFTLCGAYMFDGDGIGIRRAQIAFENGFVQCAKPNLETAGLALLWPIEGFGRVLLPTTCLPERERPYNLNVEIARAKLMQIVNKREDWSFFTRIAGLADQLKEAQDLFVRAIQNIAVSSQASKLADESLKKAIVVSEKLAIKQAESLFKTRSSSQGLGRGCFGCRVDPARIGDSAYVDSLVEVFGSATIPVNWAEVEHSKGKFDFSAIDACVDALRRKKLALSAGPLLRFSKESLPVWLLDSGAGFEKIRDTAYQFVCKVVARYSGVVRTWYAISGLNAHNHFGFGFEQTLEMTRAANMVVKQASDRALKIIEVSNPWGEYYATTPNSIPPLVYMDMVVQSGINFDAFGLQMHFGKNQSGMHVRDMMQISAILDYFGPISKPLHMTNVAVPSQNGDGLQDGKVAGIWHEQWNQSQQGRWIEQFCKIALSKPFVNSVTYSNLVDTKGIALAHSGLLTEKLEPKESFQNLKRLNDSIFTR
;
A
#
# COMPACT_ATOMS: atom_id res chain seq x y z
N MET A 1 18.34 15.00 -16.72
CA MET A 1 16.99 15.48 -17.14
C MET A 1 16.57 16.73 -16.36
N LYS A 2 15.80 17.65 -16.98
CA LYS A 2 15.31 18.89 -16.34
C LYS A 2 13.84 19.15 -16.62
N PHE A 3 13.07 19.50 -15.59
CA PHE A 3 11.64 19.80 -15.69
C PHE A 3 11.35 21.21 -15.14
N ARG A 4 10.79 22.10 -15.96
CA ARG A 4 10.34 23.42 -15.54
C ARG A 4 8.94 23.32 -14.92
N VAL A 5 8.76 23.96 -13.77
CA VAL A 5 7.53 23.88 -12.97
C VAL A 5 6.76 25.20 -13.07
N PHE A 6 5.46 25.10 -13.31
CA PHE A 6 4.57 26.25 -13.41
C PHE A 6 3.40 26.15 -12.43
N LYS A 7 2.94 27.30 -11.95
CA LYS A 7 1.67 27.47 -11.24
C LYS A 7 0.90 28.60 -11.91
N ASN A 8 -0.29 28.31 -12.44
CA ASN A 8 -1.12 29.27 -13.18
C ASN A 8 -0.32 29.96 -14.33
N GLY A 9 0.52 29.19 -15.01
CA GLY A 9 1.38 29.67 -16.10
C GLY A 9 2.59 30.52 -15.70
N LYS A 10 2.82 30.74 -14.40
CA LYS A 10 4.02 31.42 -13.91
C LYS A 10 5.02 30.40 -13.40
N VAL A 11 6.30 30.62 -13.68
CA VAL A 11 7.37 29.78 -13.11
C VAL A 11 7.34 29.95 -11.60
N VAL A 12 7.50 28.85 -10.87
CA VAL A 12 7.53 28.90 -9.39
C VAL A 12 8.95 29.13 -8.89
N ASP A 13 9.11 29.96 -7.87
CA ASP A 13 10.41 30.20 -7.22
C ASP A 13 10.70 29.20 -6.10
N LYS A 14 9.64 28.58 -5.56
CA LYS A 14 9.71 27.59 -4.48
C LYS A 14 8.79 26.41 -4.79
N PHE A 15 9.32 25.21 -4.66
CA PHE A 15 8.57 23.98 -4.82
C PHE A 15 9.11 22.92 -3.86
N THR A 16 8.24 22.40 -2.99
CA THR A 16 8.62 21.35 -2.03
C THR A 16 8.57 20.00 -2.73
N LEU A 17 9.72 19.33 -2.84
CA LEU A 17 9.80 17.96 -3.33
C LEU A 17 9.34 17.00 -2.23
N CYS A 18 8.21 16.32 -2.43
CA CYS A 18 7.71 15.29 -1.54
C CYS A 18 7.40 14.02 -2.35
N GLY A 19 7.82 12.86 -1.81
CA GLY A 19 7.65 11.56 -2.49
C GLY A 19 8.36 11.49 -3.85
N ALA A 20 9.38 12.32 -4.06
CA ALA A 20 10.05 12.42 -5.35
C ALA A 20 10.98 11.22 -5.59
N TYR A 21 10.78 10.49 -6.68
CA TYR A 21 11.71 9.45 -7.14
C TYR A 21 11.67 9.33 -8.67
N MET A 22 12.76 8.81 -9.25
CA MET A 22 12.83 8.47 -10.67
C MET A 22 12.59 6.98 -10.85
N PHE A 23 12.03 6.59 -12.00
CA PHE A 23 11.78 5.19 -12.36
C PHE A 23 12.06 4.92 -13.84
N ASP A 24 12.32 3.67 -14.18
CA ASP A 24 12.63 3.21 -15.55
C ASP A 24 11.38 2.78 -16.34
N GLY A 25 11.57 2.18 -17.53
CA GLY A 25 10.48 1.70 -18.37
C GLY A 25 9.58 0.63 -17.73
N ASP A 26 10.11 -0.12 -16.76
CA ASP A 26 9.39 -1.19 -16.05
C ASP A 26 8.71 -0.67 -14.77
N GLY A 27 8.83 0.64 -14.50
CA GLY A 27 8.30 1.27 -13.29
C GLY A 27 9.16 1.02 -12.04
N ILE A 28 10.38 0.52 -12.21
CA ILE A 28 11.30 0.25 -11.11
C ILE A 28 12.08 1.53 -10.77
N GLY A 29 12.24 1.82 -9.48
CA GLY A 29 12.97 3.00 -9.02
C GLY A 29 14.43 3.02 -9.48
N ILE A 30 14.91 4.15 -9.98
CA ILE A 30 16.32 4.28 -10.40
C ILE A 30 17.18 4.60 -9.19
N ARG A 31 18.12 3.69 -8.86
CA ARG A 31 19.07 3.88 -7.76
C ARG A 31 20.03 5.02 -8.03
N ARG A 32 20.44 5.70 -6.94
CA ARG A 32 21.41 6.81 -6.95
C ARG A 32 20.98 7.98 -7.83
N ALA A 33 19.70 8.07 -8.20
CA ALA A 33 19.15 9.25 -8.82
C ALA A 33 19.12 10.40 -7.79
N GLN A 34 19.53 11.60 -8.21
CA GLN A 34 19.48 12.81 -7.41
C GLN A 34 18.40 13.73 -7.98
N ILE A 35 17.53 14.22 -7.10
CA ILE A 35 16.42 15.10 -7.46
C ILE A 35 16.52 16.35 -6.59
N ALA A 36 16.64 17.51 -7.25
CA ALA A 36 16.71 18.80 -6.58
C ALA A 36 15.79 19.80 -7.27
N PHE A 37 15.29 20.79 -6.54
CA PHE A 37 14.54 21.90 -7.10
C PHE A 37 15.36 23.18 -6.99
N GLU A 38 15.65 23.81 -8.13
CA GLU A 38 16.47 25.03 -8.22
C GLU A 38 15.98 25.92 -9.37
N ASN A 39 15.85 27.23 -9.12
CA ASN A 39 15.54 28.24 -10.14
C ASN A 39 14.32 27.92 -11.02
N GLY A 40 13.27 27.32 -10.44
CA GLY A 40 12.05 26.93 -11.16
C GLY A 40 12.14 25.60 -11.91
N PHE A 41 13.20 24.83 -11.70
CA PHE A 41 13.42 23.53 -12.31
C PHE A 41 13.54 22.43 -11.27
N VAL A 42 12.85 21.30 -11.50
CA VAL A 42 13.22 20.01 -10.92
C VAL A 42 14.33 19.42 -11.78
N GLN A 43 15.53 19.37 -11.23
CA GLN A 43 16.71 18.77 -11.85
C GLN A 43 16.84 17.33 -11.39
N CYS A 44 17.07 16.44 -12.35
CA CYS A 44 17.13 15.01 -12.15
C CYS A 44 18.44 14.50 -12.75
N ALA A 45 19.37 14.06 -11.91
CA ALA A 45 20.61 13.40 -12.32
C ALA A 45 20.49 11.90 -12.06
N LYS A 46 20.91 11.07 -13.02
CA LYS A 46 20.79 9.61 -12.94
C LYS A 46 22.01 8.92 -13.58
N PRO A 47 22.33 7.68 -13.21
CA PRO A 47 23.59 7.04 -13.62
C PRO A 47 23.63 6.55 -15.08
N ASN A 48 22.48 6.25 -15.70
CA ASN A 48 22.38 5.82 -17.10
C ASN A 48 21.79 6.93 -17.99
N LEU A 49 21.81 6.78 -19.32
CA LEU A 49 21.18 7.72 -20.27
C LEU A 49 19.82 7.23 -20.81
N GLU A 50 19.28 6.14 -20.25
CA GLU A 50 18.00 5.55 -20.65
C GLU A 50 16.80 6.48 -20.39
N THR A 51 15.64 6.17 -20.95
CA THR A 51 14.42 6.92 -20.64
C THR A 51 14.06 6.74 -19.16
N ALA A 52 13.55 7.79 -18.53
CA ALA A 52 13.11 7.72 -17.14
C ALA A 52 11.89 8.58 -16.88
N GLY A 53 11.04 8.12 -15.96
CA GLY A 53 9.93 8.87 -15.41
C GLY A 53 10.30 9.54 -14.09
N LEU A 54 9.54 10.58 -13.73
CA LEU A 54 9.62 11.25 -12.43
C LEU A 54 8.25 11.16 -11.76
N ALA A 55 8.20 10.67 -10.53
CA ALA A 55 7.01 10.73 -9.69
C ALA A 55 7.23 11.72 -8.55
N LEU A 56 6.21 12.50 -8.21
CA LEU A 56 6.22 13.42 -7.07
C LEU A 56 4.81 13.79 -6.63
N LEU A 57 4.70 14.34 -5.43
CA LEU A 57 3.44 14.81 -4.88
C LEU A 57 3.00 16.10 -5.59
N TRP A 58 1.87 16.06 -6.27
CA TRP A 58 1.40 17.15 -7.14
C TRP A 58 0.05 17.72 -6.69
N PRO A 59 -0.07 19.05 -6.50
CA PRO A 59 -1.34 19.68 -6.16
C PRO A 59 -2.22 19.84 -7.41
N ILE A 60 -3.51 19.52 -7.27
CA ILE A 60 -4.53 19.67 -8.29
C ILE A 60 -5.70 20.44 -7.68
N GLU A 61 -6.00 21.60 -8.24
CA GLU A 61 -7.10 22.44 -7.78
C GLU A 61 -8.44 21.69 -7.89
N GLY A 62 -9.23 21.70 -6.81
CA GLY A 62 -10.51 21.00 -6.75
C GLY A 62 -10.42 19.48 -6.53
N PHE A 63 -9.22 18.89 -6.44
CA PHE A 63 -9.02 17.46 -6.16
C PHE A 63 -8.06 17.17 -5.00
N GLY A 64 -7.15 18.08 -4.65
CA GLY A 64 -6.23 17.88 -3.52
C GLY A 64 -4.78 17.74 -3.97
N ARG A 65 -4.05 16.80 -3.38
CA ARG A 65 -2.60 16.65 -3.59
C ARG A 65 -2.23 15.18 -3.53
N VAL A 66 -1.90 14.59 -4.67
CA VAL A 66 -1.63 13.14 -4.79
C VAL A 66 -0.33 12.88 -5.54
N LEU A 67 0.29 11.72 -5.31
CA LEU A 67 1.53 11.37 -5.96
C LEU A 67 1.28 11.01 -7.43
N LEU A 68 1.84 11.77 -8.36
CA LEU A 68 1.64 11.55 -9.80
C LEU A 68 2.97 11.33 -10.53
N PRO A 69 3.01 10.36 -11.47
CA PRO A 69 4.16 10.15 -12.33
C PRO A 69 4.07 10.99 -13.62
N THR A 70 5.21 11.21 -14.27
CA THR A 70 5.32 11.51 -15.70
C THR A 70 5.36 10.22 -16.54
N THR A 71 5.34 10.32 -17.87
CA THR A 71 5.80 9.21 -18.71
C THR A 71 7.32 9.03 -18.59
N CYS A 72 7.85 7.90 -19.05
CA CYS A 72 9.29 7.75 -19.25
C CYS A 72 9.73 8.60 -20.45
N LEU A 73 10.68 9.50 -20.21
CA LEU A 73 11.12 10.50 -21.19
C LEU A 73 12.63 10.35 -21.45
N PRO A 74 13.08 10.58 -22.69
CA PRO A 74 14.51 10.56 -23.01
C PRO A 74 15.25 11.74 -22.38
N GLU A 75 16.56 11.60 -22.24
CA GLU A 75 17.43 12.71 -21.87
C GLU A 75 17.50 13.73 -23.02
N ARG A 76 17.40 15.03 -22.71
CA ARG A 76 17.61 16.12 -23.67
C ARG A 76 18.01 17.42 -22.97
N GLU A 77 18.64 18.31 -23.72
CA GLU A 77 19.05 19.64 -23.21
C GLU A 77 17.85 20.53 -22.87
N ARG A 78 16.83 20.54 -23.73
CA ARG A 78 15.64 21.39 -23.54
C ARG A 78 14.79 20.90 -22.37
N PRO A 79 14.50 21.73 -21.35
CA PRO A 79 13.70 21.30 -20.22
C PRO A 79 12.28 20.88 -20.64
N TYR A 80 11.74 19.88 -19.96
CA TYR A 80 10.34 19.48 -20.06
C TYR A 80 9.44 20.45 -19.30
N ASN A 81 8.16 20.52 -19.66
CA ASN A 81 7.16 21.23 -18.88
C ASN A 81 6.49 20.20 -17.95
N LEU A 82 6.75 20.28 -16.64
CA LEU A 82 6.33 19.23 -15.70
C LEU A 82 4.80 19.05 -15.71
N ASN A 83 4.05 20.14 -15.77
CA ASN A 83 2.58 20.14 -15.81
C ASN A 83 2.07 19.33 -17.03
N VAL A 84 2.67 19.55 -18.20
CA VAL A 84 2.33 18.82 -19.44
C VAL A 84 2.64 17.33 -19.31
N GLU A 85 3.80 16.98 -18.75
CA GLU A 85 4.22 15.58 -18.65
C GLU A 85 3.39 14.77 -17.63
N ILE A 86 2.97 15.39 -16.53
CA ILE A 86 2.04 14.78 -15.57
C ILE A 86 0.64 14.59 -16.21
N ALA A 87 0.13 15.59 -16.93
CA ALA A 87 -1.14 15.48 -17.64
C ALA A 87 -1.09 14.37 -18.71
N ARG A 88 0.03 14.28 -19.46
CA ARG A 88 0.27 13.21 -20.44
C ARG A 88 0.19 11.83 -19.80
N ALA A 89 0.89 11.64 -18.69
CA ALA A 89 0.93 10.35 -17.98
C ALA A 89 -0.46 9.94 -17.46
N LYS A 90 -1.23 10.90 -16.91
CA LYS A 90 -2.60 10.61 -16.44
C LYS A 90 -3.53 10.23 -17.59
N LEU A 91 -3.49 10.93 -18.72
CA LEU A 91 -4.29 10.57 -19.89
C LEU A 91 -3.89 9.21 -20.47
N MET A 92 -2.59 8.93 -20.54
CA MET A 92 -2.08 7.62 -20.96
C MET A 92 -2.58 6.50 -20.05
N GLN A 93 -2.55 6.70 -18.72
CA GLN A 93 -3.08 5.73 -17.76
C GLN A 93 -4.57 5.45 -18.00
N ILE A 94 -5.37 6.47 -18.29
CA ILE A 94 -6.81 6.31 -18.58
C ILE A 94 -7.00 5.48 -19.86
N VAL A 95 -6.24 5.76 -20.92
CA VAL A 95 -6.34 5.02 -22.19
C VAL A 95 -5.99 3.56 -21.98
N ASN A 96 -4.80 3.28 -21.43
CA ASN A 96 -4.33 1.91 -21.20
C ASN A 96 -5.31 1.12 -20.31
N LYS A 97 -5.82 1.72 -19.22
CA LYS A 97 -6.75 1.02 -18.34
C LYS A 97 -8.13 0.79 -18.93
N ARG A 98 -8.60 1.66 -19.82
CA ARG A 98 -9.85 1.39 -20.55
C ARG A 98 -9.69 0.20 -21.50
N GLU A 99 -8.54 0.07 -22.15
CA GLU A 99 -8.21 -1.05 -23.02
C GLU A 99 -8.05 -2.35 -22.22
N ASP A 100 -7.20 -2.36 -21.17
CA ASP A 100 -6.98 -3.51 -20.28
C ASP A 100 -8.30 -4.07 -19.73
N TRP A 101 -9.22 -3.19 -19.36
CA TRP A 101 -10.48 -3.54 -18.74
C TRP A 101 -11.60 -3.81 -19.74
N SER A 102 -11.29 -3.81 -21.04
CA SER A 102 -12.26 -4.02 -22.12
C SER A 102 -13.47 -3.07 -22.03
N PHE A 103 -13.27 -1.84 -21.53
CA PHE A 103 -14.29 -0.78 -21.52
C PHE A 103 -14.40 -0.12 -22.90
N PHE A 104 -14.88 -0.90 -23.86
CA PHE A 104 -15.17 -0.45 -25.22
C PHE A 104 -16.48 0.37 -25.26
N THR A 105 -17.39 0.11 -24.33
CA THR A 105 -18.66 0.86 -24.21
C THR A 105 -18.43 2.22 -23.54
N ARG A 106 -19.10 3.28 -24.03
CA ARG A 106 -19.13 4.58 -23.36
C ARG A 106 -19.65 4.40 -21.94
N ILE A 107 -18.83 4.71 -20.94
CA ILE A 107 -19.33 4.83 -19.58
C ILE A 107 -20.19 6.09 -19.52
N ALA A 108 -21.49 5.90 -19.31
CA ALA A 108 -22.47 6.98 -19.28
C ALA A 108 -21.98 8.15 -18.41
N GLY A 109 -21.96 9.35 -19.01
CA GLY A 109 -21.59 10.60 -18.36
C GLY A 109 -20.09 10.89 -18.20
N LEU A 110 -19.17 10.03 -18.66
CA LEU A 110 -17.72 10.29 -18.58
C LEU A 110 -17.06 10.64 -19.92
N ALA A 111 -17.67 10.26 -21.04
CA ALA A 111 -17.08 10.43 -22.38
C ALA A 111 -16.82 11.90 -22.71
N ASP A 112 -17.77 12.79 -22.42
CA ASP A 112 -17.63 14.22 -22.73
C ASP A 112 -16.55 14.88 -21.87
N GLN A 113 -16.49 14.54 -20.57
CA GLN A 113 -15.45 15.04 -19.67
C GLN A 113 -14.05 14.57 -20.09
N LEU A 114 -13.92 13.32 -20.54
CA LEU A 114 -12.65 12.79 -21.05
C LEU A 114 -12.24 13.49 -22.34
N LYS A 115 -13.18 13.68 -23.27
CA LYS A 115 -12.93 14.37 -24.52
C LYS A 115 -12.47 15.81 -24.28
N GLU A 116 -13.13 16.52 -23.37
CA GLU A 116 -12.73 17.87 -22.99
C GLU A 116 -11.30 17.91 -22.39
N ALA A 117 -10.97 16.93 -21.53
CA ALA A 117 -9.61 16.80 -20.99
C ALA A 117 -8.57 16.55 -22.10
N GLN A 118 -8.90 15.72 -23.09
CA GLN A 118 -8.06 15.45 -24.25
C GLN A 118 -7.90 16.67 -25.14
N ASP A 119 -8.98 17.40 -25.44
CA ASP A 119 -8.96 18.61 -26.26
C ASP A 119 -8.10 19.71 -25.61
N LEU A 120 -8.21 19.89 -24.29
CA LEU A 120 -7.33 20.78 -23.53
C LEU A 120 -5.87 20.37 -23.61
N PHE A 121 -5.58 19.07 -23.51
CA PHE A 121 -4.22 18.55 -23.64
C PHE A 121 -3.66 18.74 -25.05
N VAL A 122 -4.44 18.48 -26.09
CA VAL A 122 -4.05 18.74 -27.49
C VAL A 122 -3.71 20.21 -27.67
N ARG A 123 -4.53 21.12 -27.13
CA ARG A 123 -4.23 22.57 -27.13
C ARG A 123 -2.95 22.90 -26.36
N ALA A 124 -2.68 22.22 -25.24
CA ALA A 124 -1.43 22.38 -24.49
C ALA A 124 -0.21 21.99 -25.33
N ILE A 125 -0.28 20.88 -26.07
CA ILE A 125 0.77 20.41 -26.98
C ILE A 125 0.95 21.36 -28.17
N GLN A 126 -0.15 21.84 -28.78
CA GLN A 126 -0.10 22.85 -29.85
C GLN A 126 0.58 24.15 -29.39
N ASN A 127 0.46 24.49 -28.10
CA ASN A 127 1.07 25.68 -27.51
C ASN A 127 2.40 25.38 -26.77
N ILE A 128 3.05 24.23 -27.00
CA ILE A 128 4.23 23.80 -26.23
C ILE A 128 5.41 24.80 -26.30
N ALA A 129 5.50 25.57 -27.39
CA ALA A 129 6.47 26.63 -27.55
C ALA A 129 6.26 27.79 -26.55
N VAL A 130 5.01 28.06 -26.17
CA VAL A 130 4.62 29.05 -25.16
C VAL A 130 4.39 28.34 -23.83
N SER A 131 5.48 28.02 -23.11
CA SER A 131 5.43 27.14 -21.93
C SER A 131 4.43 27.57 -20.84
N SER A 132 4.23 28.89 -20.67
CA SER A 132 3.21 29.44 -19.76
C SER A 132 1.81 28.99 -20.15
N GLN A 133 1.43 29.16 -21.41
CA GLN A 133 0.10 28.79 -21.92
C GLN A 133 -0.09 27.27 -21.93
N ALA A 134 0.93 26.52 -22.36
CA ALA A 134 0.90 25.06 -22.33
C ALA A 134 0.68 24.53 -20.91
N SER A 135 1.34 25.09 -19.90
CA SER A 135 1.16 24.63 -18.51
C SER A 135 -0.26 24.87 -17.98
N LYS A 136 -0.87 26.03 -18.27
CA LYS A 136 -2.26 26.32 -17.86
C LYS A 136 -3.25 25.32 -18.47
N LEU A 137 -3.12 25.07 -19.78
CA LEU A 137 -3.98 24.12 -20.48
C LEU A 137 -3.76 22.68 -19.98
N ALA A 138 -2.52 22.31 -19.65
CA ALA A 138 -2.21 21.01 -19.06
C ALA A 138 -2.78 20.85 -17.65
N ASP A 139 -2.73 21.89 -16.81
CA ASP A 139 -3.36 21.87 -15.48
C ASP A 139 -4.88 21.69 -15.60
N GLU A 140 -5.55 22.43 -16.50
CA GLU A 140 -7.00 22.26 -16.74
C GLU A 140 -7.35 20.88 -17.30
N SER A 141 -6.50 20.34 -18.19
CA SER A 141 -6.64 18.96 -18.67
C SER A 141 -6.51 17.96 -17.51
N LEU A 142 -5.50 18.09 -16.66
CA LEU A 142 -5.24 17.21 -15.52
C LEU A 142 -6.39 17.24 -14.51
N LYS A 143 -6.93 18.44 -14.18
CA LYS A 143 -8.09 18.60 -13.30
C LYS A 143 -9.27 17.75 -13.74
N LYS A 144 -9.57 17.74 -15.04
CA LYS A 144 -10.66 16.93 -15.61
C LYS A 144 -10.29 15.45 -15.70
N ALA A 145 -9.08 15.15 -16.19
CA ALA A 145 -8.61 13.79 -16.39
C ALA A 145 -8.59 12.99 -15.08
N ILE A 146 -8.13 13.58 -13.97
CA ILE A 146 -8.06 12.85 -12.69
C ILE A 146 -9.45 12.49 -12.13
N VAL A 147 -10.43 13.40 -12.27
CA VAL A 147 -11.82 13.13 -11.85
C VAL A 147 -12.43 12.01 -12.69
N VAL A 148 -12.22 12.04 -14.02
CA VAL A 148 -12.68 10.98 -14.92
C VAL A 148 -12.01 9.64 -14.56
N SER A 149 -10.70 9.67 -14.33
CA SER A 149 -9.90 8.51 -13.95
C SER A 149 -10.44 7.86 -12.66
N GLU A 150 -10.73 8.65 -11.64
CA GLU A 150 -11.26 8.12 -10.38
C GLU A 150 -12.66 7.52 -10.55
N LYS A 151 -13.56 8.22 -11.24
CA LYS A 151 -14.92 7.72 -11.52
C LYS A 151 -14.90 6.44 -12.35
N LEU A 152 -13.97 6.32 -13.30
CA LEU A 152 -13.78 5.12 -14.11
C LEU A 152 -13.41 3.92 -13.21
N ALA A 153 -12.41 4.08 -12.35
CA ALA A 153 -11.98 3.03 -11.44
C ALA A 153 -13.09 2.60 -10.45
N ILE A 154 -13.81 3.56 -9.88
CA ILE A 154 -14.92 3.29 -8.95
C ILE A 154 -16.07 2.57 -9.66
N LYS A 155 -16.54 3.06 -10.82
CA LYS A 155 -17.66 2.44 -11.54
C LYS A 155 -17.35 0.99 -11.96
N GLN A 156 -16.11 0.73 -12.38
CA GLN A 156 -15.67 -0.63 -12.66
C GLN A 156 -15.72 -1.49 -11.40
N ALA A 157 -15.09 -1.01 -10.33
CA ALA A 157 -15.02 -1.73 -9.06
C ALA A 157 -16.42 -2.06 -8.54
N GLU A 158 -17.35 -1.11 -8.56
CA GLU A 158 -18.74 -1.31 -8.14
C GLU A 158 -19.45 -2.38 -8.95
N SER A 159 -19.31 -2.35 -10.29
CA SER A 159 -19.93 -3.35 -11.15
C SER A 159 -19.40 -4.75 -10.85
N LEU A 160 -18.08 -4.91 -10.76
CA LEU A 160 -17.44 -6.20 -10.50
C LEU A 160 -17.69 -6.69 -9.07
N PHE A 161 -17.62 -5.79 -8.09
CA PHE A 161 -17.91 -6.08 -6.69
C PHE A 161 -19.35 -6.55 -6.51
N LYS A 162 -20.33 -5.90 -7.14
CA LYS A 162 -21.74 -6.30 -7.09
C LYS A 162 -21.97 -7.70 -7.68
N THR A 163 -21.32 -7.99 -8.81
CA THR A 163 -21.38 -9.33 -9.43
C THR A 163 -20.78 -10.38 -8.51
N ARG A 164 -19.62 -10.10 -7.91
CA ARG A 164 -18.93 -11.02 -7.00
C ARG A 164 -19.69 -11.24 -5.69
N SER A 165 -20.24 -10.18 -5.09
CA SER A 165 -21.04 -10.30 -3.87
C SER A 165 -22.34 -11.07 -4.12
N SER A 166 -22.98 -10.87 -5.27
CA SER A 166 -24.22 -11.56 -5.62
C SER A 166 -24.04 -13.04 -5.95
N SER A 167 -22.86 -13.43 -6.43
CA SER A 167 -22.49 -14.82 -6.70
C SER A 167 -21.87 -15.54 -5.49
N GLN A 168 -21.93 -14.95 -4.29
CA GLN A 168 -21.30 -15.47 -3.06
C GLN A 168 -19.78 -15.71 -3.22
N GLY A 169 -19.12 -14.96 -4.11
CA GLY A 169 -17.67 -15.05 -4.35
C GLY A 169 -16.81 -14.41 -3.26
N LEU A 170 -17.41 -13.99 -2.14
CA LEU A 170 -16.74 -13.41 -0.97
C LEU A 170 -17.04 -14.26 0.27
N GLY A 171 -16.00 -14.79 0.90
CA GLY A 171 -16.13 -15.53 2.15
C GLY A 171 -16.31 -14.61 3.36
N ARG A 172 -16.87 -15.12 4.46
CA ARG A 172 -17.09 -14.35 5.71
C ARG A 172 -15.83 -13.65 6.25
N GLY A 173 -14.65 -14.21 6.00
CA GLY A 173 -13.36 -13.62 6.39
C GLY A 173 -12.79 -12.58 5.41
N CYS A 174 -13.57 -12.10 4.43
CA CYS A 174 -13.09 -11.10 3.47
C CYS A 174 -12.82 -9.74 4.11
N PHE A 175 -13.45 -9.43 5.24
CA PHE A 175 -13.08 -8.31 6.11
C PHE A 175 -12.35 -8.83 7.35
N GLY A 176 -11.19 -8.23 7.61
CA GLY A 176 -10.39 -8.52 8.78
C GLY A 176 -9.90 -7.26 9.49
N CYS A 177 -9.46 -7.43 10.72
CA CYS A 177 -8.78 -6.37 11.47
C CYS A 177 -7.57 -6.95 12.22
N ARG A 178 -6.48 -6.19 12.29
CA ARG A 178 -5.38 -6.48 13.20
C ARG A 178 -5.77 -6.05 14.62
N VAL A 179 -5.55 -6.96 15.55
CA VAL A 179 -5.88 -6.78 16.96
C VAL A 179 -4.80 -5.93 17.62
N ASP A 180 -5.21 -5.09 18.58
CA ASP A 180 -4.33 -4.42 19.52
C ASP A 180 -4.26 -5.27 20.80
N PRO A 181 -3.14 -5.95 21.09
CA PRO A 181 -3.02 -6.79 22.27
C PRO A 181 -3.24 -6.02 23.58
N ALA A 182 -2.91 -4.72 23.62
CA ALA A 182 -3.11 -3.90 24.81
C ALA A 182 -4.58 -3.63 25.13
N ARG A 183 -5.48 -3.81 24.14
CA ARG A 183 -6.93 -3.58 24.29
C ARG A 183 -7.75 -4.85 24.43
N ILE A 184 -7.12 -6.02 24.31
CA ILE A 184 -7.85 -7.28 24.17
C ILE A 184 -8.61 -7.72 25.43
N GLY A 185 -8.23 -7.18 26.59
CA GLY A 185 -8.93 -7.38 27.86
C GLY A 185 -10.21 -6.55 28.02
N ASP A 186 -10.44 -5.57 27.14
CA ASP A 186 -11.66 -4.75 27.15
C ASP A 186 -12.78 -5.44 26.35
N SER A 187 -13.90 -5.75 27.01
CA SER A 187 -15.02 -6.42 26.35
C SER A 187 -15.64 -5.57 25.25
N ALA A 188 -15.71 -4.24 25.41
CA ALA A 188 -16.27 -3.36 24.40
C ALA A 188 -15.41 -3.37 23.12
N TYR A 189 -14.09 -3.42 23.27
CA TYR A 189 -13.17 -3.58 22.14
C TYR A 189 -13.42 -4.90 21.39
N VAL A 190 -13.53 -6.01 22.11
CA VAL A 190 -13.79 -7.33 21.52
C VAL A 190 -15.15 -7.40 20.84
N ASP A 191 -16.17 -6.79 21.45
CA ASP A 191 -17.53 -6.78 20.90
C ASP A 191 -17.59 -5.95 19.61
N SER A 192 -16.96 -4.77 19.56
CA SER A 192 -16.84 -3.99 18.32
C SER A 192 -16.03 -4.71 17.23
N LEU A 193 -15.01 -5.49 17.62
CA LEU A 193 -14.23 -6.29 16.67
C LEU A 193 -15.10 -7.37 15.99
N VAL A 194 -15.85 -8.16 16.78
CA VAL A 194 -16.66 -9.27 16.24
C VAL A 194 -17.93 -8.80 15.53
N GLU A 195 -18.36 -7.56 15.77
CA GLU A 195 -19.53 -6.96 15.13
C GLU A 195 -19.33 -6.78 13.62
N VAL A 196 -18.13 -6.38 13.18
CA VAL A 196 -17.86 -6.00 11.78
C VAL A 196 -16.97 -7.02 11.06
N PHE A 197 -16.05 -7.66 11.77
CA PHE A 197 -15.00 -8.47 11.14
C PHE A 197 -15.30 -9.96 11.23
N GLY A 198 -15.05 -10.69 10.14
CA GLY A 198 -15.10 -12.16 10.13
C GLY A 198 -13.73 -12.82 10.32
N SER A 199 -12.66 -12.03 10.36
CA SER A 199 -11.31 -12.49 10.63
C SER A 199 -10.55 -11.51 11.52
N ALA A 200 -9.64 -12.02 12.32
CA ALA A 200 -8.77 -11.22 13.17
C ALA A 200 -7.32 -11.69 13.02
N THR A 201 -6.40 -10.73 12.94
CA THR A 201 -4.96 -11.00 12.91
C THR A 201 -4.33 -10.60 14.23
N ILE A 202 -3.78 -11.58 14.95
CA ILE A 202 -3.02 -11.36 16.18
C ILE A 202 -1.59 -10.98 15.79
N PRO A 203 -1.13 -9.75 16.12
CA PRO A 203 0.23 -9.35 15.78
C PRO A 203 1.24 -10.18 16.58
N VAL A 204 2.34 -10.53 15.92
CA VAL A 204 3.52 -11.13 16.56
C VAL A 204 4.68 -10.18 16.35
N ASN A 205 5.42 -9.88 17.41
CA ASN A 205 6.65 -9.10 17.35
C ASN A 205 7.76 -9.86 18.07
N TRP A 206 8.80 -10.27 17.33
CA TRP A 206 9.89 -11.06 17.90
C TRP A 206 10.62 -10.29 19.01
N ALA A 207 10.80 -8.97 18.87
CA ALA A 207 11.43 -8.14 19.89
C ALA A 207 10.67 -8.12 21.23
N GLU A 208 9.35 -8.23 21.17
CA GLU A 208 8.47 -8.25 22.35
C GLU A 208 8.37 -9.65 22.95
N VAL A 209 8.34 -10.69 22.11
CA VAL A 209 8.21 -12.07 22.57
C VAL A 209 9.52 -12.60 23.16
N GLU A 210 10.68 -12.27 22.59
CA GLU A 210 11.98 -12.78 23.05
C GLU A 210 12.92 -11.63 23.45
N HIS A 211 12.55 -10.88 24.49
CA HIS A 211 13.34 -9.75 25.00
C HIS A 211 14.80 -10.12 25.34
N SER A 212 15.03 -11.34 25.82
CA SER A 212 16.36 -11.89 26.08
C SER A 212 16.45 -13.27 25.44
N LYS A 213 17.59 -13.57 24.82
CA LYS A 213 17.81 -14.83 24.11
C LYS A 213 17.41 -16.04 24.97
N GLY A 214 16.49 -16.85 24.47
CA GLY A 214 15.99 -18.05 25.12
C GLY A 214 14.85 -17.83 26.13
N LYS A 215 14.52 -16.58 26.50
CA LYS A 215 13.41 -16.24 27.41
C LYS A 215 12.25 -15.67 26.62
N PHE A 216 11.15 -16.42 26.57
CA PHE A 216 9.98 -16.09 25.78
C PHE A 216 8.83 -15.63 26.68
N ASP A 217 8.26 -14.47 26.37
CA ASP A 217 7.01 -13.98 26.94
C ASP A 217 5.92 -14.05 25.88
N PHE A 218 4.95 -14.94 26.14
CA PHE A 218 3.80 -15.19 25.27
C PHE A 218 2.50 -14.56 25.80
N SER A 219 2.56 -13.86 26.94
CA SER A 219 1.39 -13.40 27.69
C SER A 219 0.41 -12.58 26.84
N ALA A 220 0.91 -11.62 26.05
CA ALA A 220 0.08 -10.78 25.19
C ALA A 220 -0.64 -11.59 24.09
N ILE A 221 0.06 -12.54 23.45
CA ILE A 221 -0.50 -13.39 22.40
C ILE A 221 -1.49 -14.40 23.00
N ASP A 222 -1.16 -14.98 24.15
CA ASP A 222 -2.04 -15.89 24.90
C ASP A 222 -3.36 -15.20 25.25
N ALA A 223 -3.31 -13.98 25.78
CA ALA A 223 -4.50 -13.18 26.08
C ALA A 223 -5.37 -12.95 24.84
N CYS A 224 -4.75 -12.66 23.68
CA CYS A 224 -5.49 -12.54 22.43
C CYS A 224 -6.15 -13.85 21.98
N VAL A 225 -5.41 -14.96 22.03
CA VAL A 225 -5.94 -16.27 21.65
C VAL A 225 -7.09 -16.67 22.56
N ASP A 226 -6.95 -16.49 23.87
CA ASP A 226 -7.98 -16.87 24.84
C ASP A 226 -9.26 -16.05 24.69
N ALA A 227 -9.14 -14.74 24.43
CA ALA A 227 -10.29 -13.86 24.20
C ALA A 227 -11.03 -14.18 22.89
N LEU A 228 -10.30 -14.58 21.84
CA LEU A 228 -10.85 -14.70 20.49
C LEU A 228 -11.20 -16.13 20.05
N ARG A 229 -10.58 -17.18 20.62
CA ARG A 229 -10.77 -18.58 20.18
C ARG A 229 -12.21 -19.09 20.23
N ARG A 230 -13.04 -18.53 21.11
CA ARG A 230 -14.47 -18.89 21.26
C ARG A 230 -15.39 -18.01 20.40
N LYS A 231 -14.86 -16.97 19.76
CA LYS A 231 -15.61 -16.09 18.87
C LYS A 231 -15.65 -16.70 17.46
N LYS A 232 -16.65 -16.33 16.65
CA LYS A 232 -16.82 -16.83 15.27
C LYS A 232 -15.90 -16.10 14.29
N LEU A 233 -14.61 -16.05 14.59
CA LEU A 233 -13.57 -15.37 13.79
C LEU A 233 -12.60 -16.38 13.18
N ALA A 234 -12.20 -16.14 11.93
CA ALA A 234 -11.01 -16.79 11.39
C ALA A 234 -9.75 -16.12 11.97
N LEU A 235 -8.96 -16.88 12.73
CA LEU A 235 -7.75 -16.36 13.39
C LEU A 235 -6.51 -16.56 12.55
N SER A 236 -5.79 -15.45 12.37
CA SER A 236 -4.47 -15.39 11.74
C SER A 236 -3.46 -14.84 12.74
N ALA A 237 -2.17 -15.15 12.57
CA ALA A 237 -1.12 -14.55 13.39
C ALA A 237 0.10 -14.16 12.57
N GLY A 238 0.76 -13.08 13.00
CA GLY A 238 2.03 -12.63 12.45
C GLY A 238 2.13 -11.11 12.23
N PRO A 239 3.19 -10.64 11.55
CA PRO A 239 4.21 -11.48 10.93
C PRO A 239 5.09 -12.20 11.93
N LEU A 240 5.46 -13.45 11.62
CA LEU A 240 6.40 -14.20 12.45
C LEU A 240 7.80 -13.60 12.34
N LEU A 241 8.23 -13.28 11.12
CA LEU A 241 9.51 -12.63 10.88
C LEU A 241 9.31 -11.28 10.20
N ARG A 242 9.93 -10.25 10.77
CA ARG A 242 10.09 -8.93 10.18
C ARG A 242 11.47 -8.40 10.55
N PHE A 243 12.23 -8.00 9.53
CA PHE A 243 13.62 -7.58 9.68
C PHE A 243 13.76 -6.05 9.67
N SER A 244 12.79 -5.35 10.26
CA SER A 244 12.96 -3.95 10.65
C SER A 244 13.55 -3.87 12.06
N LYS A 245 14.24 -2.77 12.37
CA LYS A 245 15.01 -2.64 13.62
C LYS A 245 14.11 -2.81 14.85
N GLU A 246 12.91 -2.26 14.80
CA GLU A 246 11.91 -2.27 15.88
C GLU A 246 11.22 -3.64 16.09
N SER A 247 11.34 -4.58 15.14
CA SER A 247 10.74 -5.91 15.24
C SER A 247 11.75 -7.01 15.59
N LEU A 248 13.02 -6.65 15.74
CA LEU A 248 14.11 -7.59 16.05
C LEU A 248 14.56 -7.42 17.51
N PRO A 249 14.79 -8.53 18.25
CA PRO A 249 15.31 -8.44 19.60
C PRO A 249 16.67 -7.75 19.68
N VAL A 250 16.86 -6.92 20.71
CA VAL A 250 18.11 -6.15 20.92
C VAL A 250 19.34 -7.06 20.96
N TRP A 251 19.27 -8.19 21.65
CA TRP A 251 20.38 -9.14 21.71
C TRP A 251 20.76 -9.75 20.35
N LEU A 252 19.85 -9.79 19.38
CA LEU A 252 20.13 -10.27 18.03
C LEU A 252 20.79 -9.15 17.21
N LEU A 253 20.28 -7.92 17.35
CA LEU A 253 20.87 -6.71 16.74
C LEU A 253 22.34 -6.54 17.15
N ASP A 254 22.64 -6.74 18.44
CA ASP A 254 23.98 -6.54 19.00
C ASP A 254 24.90 -7.76 18.82
N SER A 255 24.41 -8.87 18.26
CA SER A 255 25.15 -10.13 18.22
C SER A 255 26.30 -10.18 17.22
N GLY A 256 26.27 -9.35 16.17
CA GLY A 256 27.17 -9.48 15.01
C GLY A 256 27.05 -10.81 14.27
N ALA A 257 25.94 -11.54 14.45
CA ALA A 257 25.75 -12.87 13.89
C ALA A 257 25.70 -12.87 12.35
N GLY A 258 26.36 -13.86 11.73
CA GLY A 258 26.23 -14.11 10.30
C GLY A 258 24.86 -14.69 9.92
N PHE A 259 24.57 -14.69 8.62
CA PHE A 259 23.27 -15.12 8.07
C PHE A 259 22.80 -16.49 8.58
N GLU A 260 23.66 -17.51 8.54
CA GLU A 260 23.32 -18.87 9.01
C GLU A 260 22.81 -18.85 10.45
N LYS A 261 23.50 -18.13 11.34
CA LYS A 261 23.13 -18.05 12.74
C LYS A 261 21.83 -17.28 12.95
N ILE A 262 21.60 -16.22 12.17
CA ILE A 262 20.33 -15.48 12.19
C ILE A 262 19.20 -16.36 11.69
N ARG A 263 19.39 -17.12 10.61
CA ARG A 263 18.41 -18.07 10.06
C ARG A 263 18.05 -19.16 11.05
N ASP A 264 19.04 -19.77 11.70
CA ASP A 264 18.80 -20.78 12.74
C ASP A 264 18.00 -20.20 13.91
N THR A 265 18.32 -18.98 14.31
CA THR A 265 17.64 -18.31 15.42
C THR A 265 16.20 -17.97 15.04
N ALA A 266 15.97 -17.48 13.82
CA ALA A 266 14.65 -17.23 13.27
C ALA A 266 13.83 -18.52 13.15
N TYR A 267 14.45 -19.61 12.73
CA TYR A 267 13.83 -20.94 12.69
C TYR A 267 13.32 -21.35 14.08
N GLN A 268 14.15 -21.22 15.12
CA GLN A 268 13.77 -21.59 16.49
C GLN A 268 12.61 -20.74 17.01
N PHE A 269 12.64 -19.43 16.74
CA PHE A 269 11.54 -18.53 17.10
C PHE A 269 10.23 -18.94 16.43
N VAL A 270 10.24 -19.08 15.11
CA VAL A 270 9.06 -19.47 14.32
C VAL A 270 8.51 -20.81 14.79
N CYS A 271 9.37 -21.80 15.01
CA CYS A 271 8.97 -23.13 15.48
C CYS A 271 8.22 -23.05 16.82
N LYS A 272 8.74 -22.29 17.79
CA LYS A 272 8.12 -22.13 19.11
C LYS A 272 6.75 -21.45 19.03
N VAL A 273 6.64 -20.36 18.27
CA VAL A 273 5.37 -19.63 18.12
C VAL A 273 4.33 -20.52 17.44
N VAL A 274 4.68 -21.18 16.33
CA VAL A 274 3.72 -21.99 15.58
C VAL A 274 3.32 -23.24 16.37
N ALA A 275 4.26 -23.94 17.01
CA ALA A 275 3.96 -25.11 17.84
C ALA A 275 2.99 -24.76 18.99
N ARG A 276 3.08 -23.55 19.55
CA ARG A 276 2.20 -23.09 20.64
C ARG A 276 0.77 -22.83 20.17
N TYR A 277 0.58 -22.25 18.98
CA TYR A 277 -0.74 -21.73 18.56
C TYR A 277 -1.37 -22.41 17.34
N SER A 278 -0.71 -23.39 16.71
CA SER A 278 -1.21 -24.08 15.51
C SER A 278 -2.56 -24.80 15.69
N GLY A 279 -2.93 -25.12 16.93
CA GLY A 279 -4.24 -25.69 17.27
C GLY A 279 -5.41 -24.70 17.11
N VAL A 280 -5.15 -23.39 17.07
CA VAL A 280 -6.17 -22.33 16.99
C VAL A 280 -5.95 -21.43 15.78
N VAL A 281 -4.69 -21.09 15.46
CA VAL A 281 -4.32 -20.23 14.33
C VAL A 281 -4.09 -21.06 13.09
N ARG A 282 -4.86 -20.77 12.02
CA ARG A 282 -4.74 -21.45 10.74
C ARG A 282 -3.88 -20.70 9.73
N THR A 283 -3.96 -19.37 9.72
CA THR A 283 -3.27 -18.53 8.74
C THR A 283 -2.10 -17.81 9.40
N TRP A 284 -0.92 -17.93 8.80
CA TRP A 284 0.33 -17.44 9.32
C TRP A 284 0.99 -16.49 8.32
N TYR A 285 1.25 -15.27 8.74
CA TYR A 285 2.10 -14.34 7.99
C TYR A 285 3.55 -14.73 8.28
N ALA A 286 4.12 -15.63 7.48
CA ALA A 286 5.41 -16.26 7.78
C ALA A 286 6.56 -15.25 7.80
N ILE A 287 6.54 -14.31 6.86
CA ILE A 287 7.54 -13.24 6.76
C ILE A 287 6.91 -12.00 6.13
N SER A 288 7.38 -10.83 6.54
CA SER A 288 6.77 -9.55 6.14
C SER A 288 7.80 -8.49 5.80
N GLY A 289 7.67 -7.97 4.59
CA GLY A 289 8.35 -6.77 4.14
C GLY A 289 9.85 -6.94 3.90
N LEU A 290 10.39 -8.16 3.85
CA LEU A 290 11.83 -8.39 3.66
C LEU A 290 12.37 -7.81 2.33
N ASN A 291 11.49 -7.60 1.34
CA ASN A 291 11.81 -6.89 0.10
C ASN A 291 12.25 -5.43 0.32
N ALA A 292 11.77 -4.78 1.40
CA ALA A 292 12.03 -3.37 1.70
C ALA A 292 12.75 -3.16 3.05
N HIS A 293 12.52 -4.03 4.02
CA HIS A 293 13.00 -3.94 5.40
C HIS A 293 13.99 -5.07 5.68
N ASN A 294 15.28 -4.76 5.55
CA ASN A 294 16.36 -5.73 5.63
C ASN A 294 17.49 -5.17 6.52
N HIS A 295 17.26 -5.16 7.84
CA HIS A 295 18.21 -4.57 8.80
C HIS A 295 19.62 -5.16 8.71
N PHE A 296 19.73 -6.47 8.50
CA PHE A 296 21.01 -7.18 8.40
C PHE A 296 21.66 -7.10 7.01
N GLY A 297 21.01 -6.44 6.04
CA GLY A 297 21.57 -6.22 4.72
C GLY A 297 21.77 -7.49 3.89
N PHE A 298 20.92 -8.52 4.10
CA PHE A 298 20.96 -9.77 3.36
C PHE A 298 21.01 -9.55 1.85
N GLY A 299 21.86 -10.32 1.17
CA GLY A 299 21.86 -10.38 -0.28
C GLY A 299 20.56 -10.96 -0.84
N PHE A 300 20.41 -10.92 -2.16
CA PHE A 300 19.23 -11.44 -2.84
C PHE A 300 18.97 -12.94 -2.52
N GLU A 301 19.98 -13.79 -2.66
CA GLU A 301 19.90 -15.22 -2.34
C GLU A 301 19.54 -15.49 -0.88
N GLN A 302 20.17 -14.75 0.04
CA GLN A 302 19.91 -14.86 1.48
C GLN A 302 18.47 -14.43 1.82
N THR A 303 17.95 -13.42 1.13
CA THR A 303 16.56 -12.97 1.27
C THR A 303 15.59 -14.09 0.84
N LEU A 304 15.82 -14.73 -0.31
CA LEU A 304 15.00 -15.86 -0.76
C LEU A 304 15.12 -17.07 0.17
N GLU A 305 16.33 -17.37 0.66
CA GLU A 305 16.58 -18.48 1.58
C GLU A 305 15.93 -18.26 2.95
N MET A 306 15.98 -17.03 3.50
CA MET A 306 15.27 -16.69 4.73
C MET A 306 13.74 -16.86 4.55
N THR A 307 13.21 -16.39 3.42
CA THR A 307 11.79 -16.56 3.09
C THR A 307 11.41 -18.03 2.95
N ARG A 308 12.24 -18.84 2.29
CA ARG A 308 12.06 -20.29 2.19
C ARG A 308 12.06 -20.95 3.56
N ALA A 309 13.06 -20.64 4.38
CA ALA A 309 13.21 -21.19 5.72
C ALA A 309 11.98 -20.88 6.58
N ALA A 310 11.54 -19.62 6.63
CA ALA A 310 10.36 -19.20 7.39
C ALA A 310 9.11 -20.01 7.03
N ASN A 311 8.83 -20.18 5.73
CA ASN A 311 7.67 -20.94 5.26
C ASN A 311 7.81 -22.45 5.53
N MET A 312 9.01 -23.00 5.40
CA MET A 312 9.31 -24.40 5.70
C MET A 312 9.06 -24.72 7.17
N VAL A 313 9.50 -23.86 8.10
CA VAL A 313 9.27 -24.08 9.54
C VAL A 313 7.79 -24.09 9.87
N VAL A 314 7.02 -23.14 9.33
CA VAL A 314 5.56 -23.09 9.54
C VAL A 314 4.91 -24.38 9.06
N LYS A 315 5.31 -24.88 7.89
CA LYS A 315 4.80 -26.14 7.35
C LYS A 315 5.17 -27.33 8.24
N GLN A 316 6.41 -27.42 8.71
CA GLN A 316 6.87 -28.51 9.58
C GLN A 316 6.13 -28.53 10.92
N ALA A 317 5.83 -27.36 11.47
CA ALA A 317 5.09 -27.23 12.72
C ALA A 317 3.58 -27.46 12.55
N SER A 318 3.01 -27.27 11.36
CA SER A 318 1.61 -27.57 11.05
C SER A 318 1.35 -27.75 9.56
N ASP A 319 0.99 -28.97 9.14
CA ASP A 319 0.64 -29.27 7.75
C ASP A 319 -0.64 -28.59 7.26
N ARG A 320 -1.50 -28.12 8.19
CA ARG A 320 -2.75 -27.43 7.87
C ARG A 320 -2.61 -25.91 7.79
N ALA A 321 -1.40 -25.39 8.04
CA ALA A 321 -1.13 -23.96 8.05
C ALA A 321 -1.19 -23.34 6.64
N LEU A 322 -1.99 -22.28 6.52
CA LEU A 322 -1.95 -21.38 5.37
C LEU A 322 -0.86 -20.33 5.61
N LYS A 323 0.03 -20.17 4.65
CA LYS A 323 1.24 -19.35 4.75
C LYS A 323 1.13 -18.16 3.80
N ILE A 324 1.20 -16.96 4.35
CA ILE A 324 1.19 -15.71 3.62
C ILE A 324 2.56 -15.06 3.70
N ILE A 325 3.10 -14.67 2.54
CA ILE A 325 4.29 -13.83 2.42
C ILE A 325 3.82 -12.39 2.20
N GLU A 326 4.10 -11.48 3.14
CA GLU A 326 3.71 -10.08 2.97
C GLU A 326 4.81 -9.28 2.27
N VAL A 327 4.39 -8.47 1.29
CA VAL A 327 5.23 -7.55 0.52
C VAL A 327 4.83 -6.12 0.88
N SER A 328 5.82 -5.32 1.24
CA SER A 328 5.62 -3.92 1.63
C SER A 328 5.85 -2.99 0.45
N ASN A 329 5.19 -1.82 0.47
CA ASN A 329 5.36 -0.73 -0.50
C ASN A 329 5.19 -1.18 -1.96
N PRO A 330 3.96 -1.50 -2.40
CA PRO A 330 3.69 -2.12 -3.69
C PRO A 330 4.18 -1.31 -4.92
N TRP A 331 4.36 0.00 -4.78
CA TRP A 331 4.94 0.85 -5.83
C TRP A 331 6.48 0.84 -5.90
N GLY A 332 7.17 0.17 -4.98
CA GLY A 332 8.62 -0.01 -5.07
C GLY A 332 9.48 1.25 -4.85
N GLU A 333 8.90 2.36 -4.38
CA GLU A 333 9.58 3.66 -4.27
C GLU A 333 10.89 3.61 -3.46
N TYR A 334 10.92 2.77 -2.41
CA TYR A 334 12.08 2.56 -1.55
C TYR A 334 13.30 2.02 -2.31
N TYR A 335 13.09 1.37 -3.46
CA TYR A 335 14.17 0.75 -4.20
C TYR A 335 15.19 1.77 -4.74
N ALA A 336 14.75 3.01 -4.98
CA ALA A 336 15.60 4.11 -5.40
C ALA A 336 16.62 4.54 -4.32
N THR A 337 16.28 4.38 -3.03
CA THR A 337 17.06 4.93 -1.91
C THR A 337 17.60 3.88 -0.95
N THR A 338 17.03 2.69 -0.90
CA THR A 338 17.40 1.62 0.03
C THR A 338 18.30 0.58 -0.66
N PRO A 339 19.59 0.48 -0.29
CA PRO A 339 20.48 -0.58 -0.77
C PRO A 339 19.96 -1.97 -0.36
N ASN A 340 20.35 -3.01 -1.11
CA ASN A 340 19.98 -4.42 -0.85
C ASN A 340 18.47 -4.68 -0.69
N SER A 341 17.65 -3.77 -1.21
CA SER A 341 16.21 -3.96 -1.37
C SER A 341 15.88 -4.60 -2.72
N ILE A 342 14.71 -5.21 -2.85
CA ILE A 342 14.26 -5.94 -4.04
C ILE A 342 12.92 -5.33 -4.49
N PRO A 343 12.71 -4.97 -5.76
CA PRO A 343 11.43 -4.44 -6.23
C PRO A 343 10.27 -5.41 -5.94
N PRO A 344 9.06 -4.93 -5.61
CA PRO A 344 7.97 -5.79 -5.13
C PRO A 344 7.61 -6.94 -6.08
N LEU A 345 7.42 -6.65 -7.38
CA LEU A 345 7.05 -7.68 -8.35
C LEU A 345 8.18 -8.67 -8.59
N VAL A 346 9.42 -8.20 -8.66
CA VAL A 346 10.61 -9.06 -8.78
C VAL A 346 10.69 -10.01 -7.59
N TYR A 347 10.48 -9.52 -6.37
CA TYR A 347 10.47 -10.38 -5.19
C TYR A 347 9.36 -11.44 -5.24
N MET A 348 8.14 -11.05 -5.61
CA MET A 348 7.01 -11.98 -5.74
C MET A 348 7.25 -13.05 -6.79
N ASP A 349 7.72 -12.66 -7.98
CA ASP A 349 8.02 -13.56 -9.09
C ASP A 349 9.13 -14.56 -8.71
N MET A 350 10.21 -14.06 -8.11
CA MET A 350 11.34 -14.90 -7.69
C MET A 350 10.96 -15.87 -6.57
N VAL A 351 10.09 -15.48 -5.65
CA VAL A 351 9.53 -16.38 -4.63
C VAL A 351 8.72 -17.52 -5.25
N VAL A 352 7.92 -17.24 -6.30
CA VAL A 352 7.18 -18.26 -7.04
C VAL A 352 8.11 -19.20 -7.79
N GLN A 353 9.08 -18.65 -8.54
CA GLN A 353 10.03 -19.44 -9.34
C GLN A 353 10.97 -20.29 -8.49
N SER A 354 11.27 -19.85 -7.26
CA SER A 354 12.16 -20.53 -6.31
C SER A 354 11.54 -21.77 -5.64
N GLY A 355 10.34 -22.20 -6.04
CA GLY A 355 9.67 -23.38 -5.50
C GLY A 355 9.31 -23.29 -4.01
N ILE A 356 9.22 -22.09 -3.46
CA ILE A 356 8.88 -21.89 -2.04
C ILE A 356 7.43 -22.34 -1.81
N ASN A 357 7.20 -23.14 -0.76
CA ASN A 357 5.86 -23.60 -0.41
C ASN A 357 5.12 -22.53 0.40
N PHE A 358 4.20 -21.81 -0.24
CA PHE A 358 3.32 -20.83 0.39
C PHE A 358 1.97 -20.77 -0.33
N ASP A 359 0.98 -20.20 0.33
CA ASP A 359 -0.42 -20.27 -0.09
C ASP A 359 -0.90 -18.97 -0.75
N ALA A 360 -0.43 -17.81 -0.29
CA ALA A 360 -0.83 -16.51 -0.83
C ALA A 360 0.20 -15.40 -0.57
N PHE A 361 0.04 -14.27 -1.27
CA PHE A 361 0.75 -13.03 -0.98
C PHE A 361 -0.11 -12.04 -0.20
N GLY A 362 0.53 -11.22 0.62
CA GLY A 362 -0.07 -10.09 1.29
C GLY A 362 0.49 -8.76 0.78
N LEU A 363 -0.35 -7.75 0.58
CA LEU A 363 0.09 -6.37 0.32
C LEU A 363 -0.31 -5.44 1.45
N GLN A 364 0.62 -4.57 1.81
CA GLN A 364 0.44 -3.53 2.81
C GLN A 364 0.28 -2.17 2.12
N MET A 365 -0.74 -1.41 2.52
CA MET A 365 -1.04 -0.11 1.93
C MET A 365 -1.51 0.87 3.02
N HIS A 366 -0.64 1.81 3.35
CA HIS A 366 -0.97 2.92 4.24
C HIS A 366 -0.88 4.21 3.45
N PHE A 367 -1.73 5.19 3.75
CA PHE A 367 -1.62 6.51 3.14
C PHE A 367 -1.75 7.62 4.19
N GLY A 368 -1.14 8.78 3.93
CA GLY A 368 -1.21 9.94 4.82
C GLY A 368 0.06 10.20 5.63
N LYS A 369 1.23 9.72 5.14
CA LYS A 369 2.53 10.04 5.74
C LYS A 369 3.59 10.28 4.66
N ASN A 370 4.46 11.25 4.85
CA ASN A 370 5.60 11.57 3.99
C ASN A 370 6.72 10.54 4.19
N GLN A 371 6.45 9.32 3.73
CA GLN A 371 7.33 8.16 3.79
C GLN A 371 7.08 7.32 2.53
N SER A 372 8.12 6.68 2.00
CA SER A 372 7.99 5.86 0.80
C SER A 372 6.87 4.84 0.93
N GLY A 373 6.00 4.77 -0.08
CA GLY A 373 4.82 3.93 -0.11
C GLY A 373 3.60 4.46 0.64
N MET A 374 3.71 5.60 1.34
CA MET A 374 2.63 6.18 2.17
C MET A 374 2.08 7.53 1.68
N HIS A 375 2.61 8.07 0.58
CA HIS A 375 2.03 9.26 -0.05
C HIS A 375 0.68 8.95 -0.68
N VAL A 376 -0.30 9.84 -0.44
CA VAL A 376 -1.67 9.69 -0.92
C VAL A 376 -1.71 9.53 -2.45
N ARG A 377 -2.56 8.60 -2.90
CA ARG A 377 -2.80 8.26 -4.30
C ARG A 377 -4.29 8.30 -4.63
N ASP A 378 -4.59 8.48 -5.92
CA ASP A 378 -5.95 8.41 -6.42
C ASP A 378 -6.43 6.96 -6.61
N MET A 379 -7.75 6.74 -6.67
CA MET A 379 -8.32 5.39 -6.76
C MET A 379 -7.97 4.65 -8.06
N MET A 380 -7.67 5.36 -9.16
CA MET A 380 -7.17 4.70 -10.37
C MET A 380 -5.79 4.10 -10.13
N GLN A 381 -4.89 4.81 -9.46
CA GLN A 381 -3.57 4.27 -9.13
C GLN A 381 -3.68 3.03 -8.23
N ILE A 382 -4.60 3.02 -7.27
CA ILE A 382 -4.87 1.88 -6.39
C ILE A 382 -5.42 0.69 -7.20
N SER A 383 -6.41 0.91 -8.07
CA SER A 383 -6.93 -0.18 -8.93
C SER A 383 -5.85 -0.71 -9.88
N ALA A 384 -5.08 0.18 -10.50
CA ALA A 384 -4.05 -0.17 -11.47
C ALA A 384 -2.89 -0.96 -10.84
N ILE A 385 -2.47 -0.63 -9.61
CA ILE A 385 -1.38 -1.38 -8.96
C ILE A 385 -1.83 -2.80 -8.57
N LEU A 386 -3.11 -3.01 -8.27
CA LEU A 386 -3.61 -4.36 -8.01
C LEU A 386 -3.62 -5.21 -9.28
N ASP A 387 -3.97 -4.61 -10.43
CA ASP A 387 -3.89 -5.30 -11.72
C ASP A 387 -2.45 -5.70 -12.08
N TYR A 388 -1.46 -4.88 -11.69
CA TYR A 388 -0.05 -5.18 -11.92
C TYR A 388 0.41 -6.47 -11.22
N PHE A 389 -0.19 -6.81 -10.07
CA PHE A 389 0.07 -8.07 -9.37
C PHE A 389 -0.85 -9.23 -9.80
N GLY A 390 -1.90 -8.95 -10.59
CA GLY A 390 -2.87 -9.95 -11.05
C GLY A 390 -2.28 -11.15 -11.80
N PRO A 391 -1.26 -10.99 -12.66
CA PRO A 391 -0.61 -12.11 -13.35
C PRO A 391 0.15 -13.09 -12.44
N ILE A 392 0.47 -12.70 -11.19
CA ILE A 392 1.11 -13.61 -10.24
C ILE A 392 0.10 -14.69 -9.87
N SER A 393 0.43 -15.96 -10.16
CA SER A 393 -0.47 -17.11 -10.00
C SER A 393 -0.67 -17.55 -8.54
N LYS A 394 -0.96 -16.60 -7.64
CA LYS A 394 -1.24 -16.80 -6.22
C LYS A 394 -2.33 -15.84 -5.75
N PRO A 395 -3.21 -16.26 -4.82
CA PRO A 395 -4.15 -15.34 -4.19
C PRO A 395 -3.45 -14.18 -3.48
N LEU A 396 -4.15 -13.05 -3.41
CA LEU A 396 -3.70 -11.81 -2.79
C LEU A 396 -4.60 -11.45 -1.60
N HIS A 397 -3.98 -10.95 -0.53
CA HIS A 397 -4.67 -10.38 0.63
C HIS A 397 -4.18 -8.97 0.85
N MET A 398 -5.08 -8.02 1.12
CA MET A 398 -4.67 -6.72 1.67
C MET A 398 -4.53 -6.92 3.18
N THR A 399 -3.29 -6.94 3.69
CA THR A 399 -3.01 -7.45 5.04
C THR A 399 -2.81 -6.36 6.08
N ASN A 400 -2.68 -5.12 5.62
CA ASN A 400 -2.47 -3.96 6.48
C ASN A 400 -2.89 -2.68 5.74
N VAL A 401 -4.13 -2.24 5.93
CA VAL A 401 -4.70 -1.05 5.27
C VAL A 401 -5.03 0.02 6.29
N ALA A 402 -4.59 1.26 6.08
CA ALA A 402 -5.04 2.39 6.90
C ALA A 402 -4.86 3.76 6.23
N VAL A 403 -5.76 4.67 6.60
CA VAL A 403 -5.72 6.09 6.27
C VAL A 403 -6.17 6.92 7.49
N PRO A 404 -5.71 8.16 7.64
CA PRO A 404 -6.00 8.95 8.83
C PRO A 404 -7.43 9.50 8.80
N SER A 405 -8.01 9.73 9.98
CA SER A 405 -9.32 10.36 10.16
C SER A 405 -9.26 11.85 10.48
N GLN A 406 -8.07 12.45 10.50
CA GLN A 406 -7.84 13.87 10.70
C GLN A 406 -6.47 14.27 10.13
N ASN A 407 -6.24 15.56 9.97
CA ASN A 407 -4.92 16.04 9.57
C ASN A 407 -3.90 15.81 10.68
N GLY A 408 -2.69 15.43 10.28
CA GLY A 408 -1.54 15.37 11.18
C GLY A 408 -0.59 16.55 10.97
N ASP A 409 0.47 16.56 11.78
CA ASP A 409 1.60 17.46 11.68
C ASP A 409 2.86 16.74 11.19
N GLY A 410 3.95 17.49 10.99
CA GLY A 410 5.24 16.94 10.60
C GLY A 410 5.16 16.08 9.33
N LEU A 411 5.46 14.78 9.47
CA LEU A 411 5.38 13.84 8.36
C LEU A 411 3.95 13.51 7.92
N GLN A 412 2.92 13.77 8.73
CA GLN A 412 1.51 13.54 8.40
C GLN A 412 0.77 14.82 7.96
N ASP A 413 1.48 15.94 7.81
CA ASP A 413 0.90 17.16 7.21
C ASP A 413 0.53 16.86 5.75
N GLY A 414 -0.73 17.12 5.38
CA GLY A 414 -1.25 16.90 4.03
C GLY A 414 -0.44 17.60 2.92
N LYS A 415 0.31 18.67 3.24
CA LYS A 415 1.21 19.34 2.28
C LYS A 415 2.36 18.44 1.82
N VAL A 416 2.81 17.52 2.66
CA VAL A 416 3.96 16.62 2.42
C VAL A 416 3.55 15.15 2.28
N ALA A 417 2.45 14.74 2.92
CA ALA A 417 1.90 13.39 2.84
C ALA A 417 0.88 13.22 1.69
N GLY A 418 0.23 14.31 1.30
CA GLY A 418 -0.85 14.32 0.33
C GLY A 418 -2.24 14.48 0.95
N ILE A 419 -3.21 14.84 0.11
CA ILE A 419 -4.60 15.15 0.44
C ILE A 419 -5.47 14.50 -0.65
N TRP A 420 -6.43 13.67 -0.26
CA TRP A 420 -7.39 13.07 -1.17
C TRP A 420 -8.70 13.85 -1.12
N HIS A 421 -9.06 14.55 -2.20
CA HIS A 421 -10.18 15.51 -2.33
C HIS A 421 -10.07 16.74 -1.43
N GLU A 422 -10.19 16.53 -0.13
CA GLU A 422 -10.18 17.54 0.92
C GLU A 422 -9.37 17.06 2.12
N GLN A 423 -9.19 17.94 3.10
CA GLN A 423 -8.46 17.62 4.32
C GLN A 423 -9.07 16.40 5.03
N TRP A 424 -8.21 15.58 5.65
CA TRP A 424 -8.67 14.37 6.32
C TRP A 424 -9.62 14.70 7.46
N ASN A 425 -10.74 13.98 7.49
CA ASN A 425 -11.77 13.99 8.51
C ASN A 425 -12.41 12.58 8.56
N GLN A 426 -13.30 12.32 9.54
CA GLN A 426 -13.91 10.99 9.68
C GLN A 426 -14.70 10.57 8.44
N SER A 427 -15.42 11.49 7.82
CA SER A 427 -16.18 11.23 6.60
C SER A 427 -15.26 10.85 5.42
N GLN A 428 -14.14 11.56 5.27
CA GLN A 428 -13.12 11.24 4.26
C GLN A 428 -12.46 9.88 4.47
N GLN A 429 -12.12 9.55 5.71
CA GLN A 429 -11.62 8.23 6.06
C GLN A 429 -12.64 7.15 5.66
N GLY A 430 -13.91 7.33 6.02
CA GLY A 430 -14.97 6.39 5.70
C GLY A 430 -15.20 6.22 4.20
N ARG A 431 -15.23 7.31 3.42
CA ARG A 431 -15.36 7.27 1.96
C ARG A 431 -14.19 6.56 1.29
N TRP A 432 -12.97 6.87 1.72
CA TRP A 432 -11.77 6.27 1.17
C TRP A 432 -11.73 4.76 1.41
N ILE A 433 -12.00 4.32 2.66
CA ILE A 433 -12.00 2.89 3.03
C ILE A 433 -13.05 2.13 2.24
N GLU A 434 -14.27 2.65 2.10
CA GLU A 434 -15.33 1.99 1.34
C GLU A 434 -14.93 1.80 -0.14
N GLN A 435 -14.40 2.85 -0.78
CA GLN A 435 -13.95 2.78 -2.17
C GLN A 435 -12.77 1.81 -2.34
N PHE A 436 -11.80 1.86 -1.42
CA PHE A 436 -10.68 0.93 -1.42
C PHE A 436 -11.16 -0.53 -1.30
N CYS A 437 -12.05 -0.82 -0.35
CA CYS A 437 -12.59 -2.16 -0.14
C CYS A 437 -13.33 -2.66 -1.39
N LYS A 438 -14.16 -1.81 -2.01
CA LYS A 438 -14.84 -2.15 -3.28
C LYS A 438 -13.83 -2.44 -4.39
N ILE A 439 -12.80 -1.61 -4.56
CA ILE A 439 -11.75 -1.82 -5.56
C ILE A 439 -11.01 -3.13 -5.31
N ALA A 440 -10.49 -3.34 -4.11
CA ALA A 440 -9.72 -4.53 -3.77
C ALA A 440 -10.57 -5.79 -3.93
N LEU A 441 -11.75 -5.86 -3.31
CA LEU A 441 -12.62 -7.03 -3.35
C LEU A 441 -13.33 -7.23 -4.70
N SER A 442 -13.30 -6.25 -5.61
CA SER A 442 -13.76 -6.45 -6.99
C SER A 442 -12.82 -7.34 -7.82
N LYS A 443 -11.53 -7.41 -7.46
CA LYS A 443 -10.53 -8.20 -8.17
C LYS A 443 -10.64 -9.67 -7.74
N PRO A 444 -10.84 -10.63 -8.67
CA PRO A 444 -11.12 -12.03 -8.32
C PRO A 444 -9.96 -12.72 -7.57
N PHE A 445 -8.72 -12.27 -7.80
CA PHE A 445 -7.53 -12.78 -7.12
C PHE A 445 -7.30 -12.18 -5.71
N VAL A 446 -8.09 -11.18 -5.29
CA VAL A 446 -8.02 -10.61 -3.93
C VAL A 446 -9.06 -11.29 -3.04
N ASN A 447 -8.62 -11.89 -1.95
CA ASN A 447 -9.46 -12.69 -1.06
C ASN A 447 -9.95 -11.94 0.18
N SER A 448 -9.16 -11.03 0.72
CA SER A 448 -9.56 -10.27 1.91
C SER A 448 -8.89 -8.90 2.00
N VAL A 449 -9.50 -8.03 2.81
CA VAL A 449 -8.98 -6.75 3.26
C VAL A 449 -8.94 -6.73 4.78
N THR A 450 -7.74 -6.57 5.33
CA THR A 450 -7.46 -6.47 6.76
C THR A 450 -7.07 -5.04 7.11
N TYR A 451 -7.89 -4.39 7.93
CA TYR A 451 -7.63 -3.05 8.42
C TYR A 451 -6.57 -3.05 9.54
N SER A 452 -5.73 -2.02 9.58
CA SER A 452 -4.49 -2.02 10.37
C SER A 452 -4.69 -1.97 11.88
N ASN A 453 -5.75 -1.29 12.34
CA ASN A 453 -6.05 -1.10 13.75
C ASN A 453 -7.51 -0.72 13.96
N LEU A 454 -8.15 -1.34 14.95
CA LEU A 454 -9.54 -1.04 15.29
C LEU A 454 -9.66 0.31 16.01
N VAL A 455 -8.72 0.62 16.90
CA VAL A 455 -8.76 1.79 17.79
C VAL A 455 -7.60 2.73 17.45
N ASP A 456 -7.81 4.03 17.66
CA ASP A 456 -6.72 4.99 17.72
C ASP A 456 -5.84 4.69 18.94
N THR A 457 -4.57 4.39 18.72
CA THR A 457 -3.60 4.19 19.81
C THR A 457 -2.34 5.01 19.52
N LYS A 458 -1.74 5.57 20.57
CA LYS A 458 -0.44 6.23 20.49
C LYS A 458 0.64 5.19 20.15
N GLY A 459 1.52 5.50 19.20
CA GLY A 459 2.61 4.60 18.79
C GLY A 459 2.35 3.77 17.52
N ILE A 460 1.18 3.88 16.89
CA ILE A 460 0.92 3.28 15.57
C ILE A 460 1.62 4.08 14.47
N ALA A 461 2.05 3.42 13.40
CA ALA A 461 2.78 4.04 12.27
C ALA A 461 2.07 5.24 11.62
N LEU A 462 0.74 5.26 11.69
CA LEU A 462 -0.16 6.30 11.19
C LEU A 462 -1.13 6.69 12.31
N ALA A 463 -1.07 7.94 12.77
CA ALA A 463 -1.93 8.44 13.83
C ALA A 463 -3.37 8.61 13.34
N HIS A 464 -4.33 8.54 14.26
CA HIS A 464 -5.77 8.72 13.98
C HIS A 464 -6.31 7.80 12.89
N SER A 465 -5.71 6.63 12.72
CA SER A 465 -6.03 5.67 11.69
C SER A 465 -7.10 4.65 12.12
N GLY A 466 -7.46 4.60 13.40
CA GLY A 466 -8.44 3.65 13.93
C GLY A 466 -9.83 3.90 13.38
N LEU A 467 -10.67 2.87 13.47
CA LEU A 467 -12.10 2.93 13.17
C LEU A 467 -12.92 3.39 14.39
N LEU A 468 -12.35 3.24 15.58
CA LEU A 468 -12.86 3.76 16.85
C LEU A 468 -11.90 4.82 17.39
N THR A 469 -12.41 5.75 18.19
CA THR A 469 -11.58 6.69 18.96
C THR A 469 -10.81 5.97 20.07
N GLU A 470 -9.86 6.64 20.71
CA GLU A 470 -9.18 6.15 21.93
C GLU A 470 -10.17 5.77 23.06
N LYS A 471 -11.40 6.31 23.03
CA LYS A 471 -12.46 6.01 24.00
C LYS A 471 -13.42 4.91 23.55
N LEU A 472 -13.09 4.20 22.46
CA LEU A 472 -13.92 3.17 21.82
C LEU A 472 -15.24 3.70 21.22
N GLU A 473 -15.32 5.00 20.93
CA GLU A 473 -16.48 5.55 20.22
C GLU A 473 -16.35 5.27 18.72
N PRO A 474 -17.40 4.77 18.05
CA PRO A 474 -17.32 4.44 16.64
C PRO A 474 -17.22 5.70 15.78
N LYS A 475 -16.22 5.74 14.89
CA LYS A 475 -16.12 6.77 13.85
C LYS A 475 -17.06 6.46 12.68
N GLU A 476 -17.27 7.44 11.82
CA GLU A 476 -18.03 7.24 10.55
C GLU A 476 -17.49 6.07 9.72
N SER A 477 -16.17 5.86 9.71
CA SER A 477 -15.53 4.75 8.98
C SER A 477 -15.94 3.37 9.48
N PHE A 478 -16.13 3.19 10.80
CA PHE A 478 -16.63 1.95 11.37
C PHE A 478 -18.05 1.65 10.88
N GLN A 479 -18.92 2.66 10.91
CA GLN A 479 -20.31 2.51 10.45
C GLN A 479 -20.41 2.26 8.95
N ASN A 480 -19.55 2.90 8.13
CA ASN A 480 -19.49 2.64 6.69
C ASN A 480 -19.07 1.20 6.40
N LEU A 481 -18.05 0.70 7.10
CA LEU A 481 -17.57 -0.66 6.92
C LEU A 481 -18.61 -1.70 7.38
N LYS A 482 -19.32 -1.42 8.49
CA LYS A 482 -20.45 -2.24 8.93
C LYS A 482 -21.54 -2.33 7.87
N ARG A 483 -22.00 -1.19 7.34
CA ARG A 483 -22.99 -1.16 6.24
C ARG A 483 -22.50 -1.90 5.00
N LEU A 484 -21.22 -1.78 4.65
CA LEU A 484 -20.62 -2.51 3.53
C LEU A 484 -20.62 -4.02 3.79
N ASN A 485 -20.25 -4.46 5.00
CA ASN A 485 -20.32 -5.87 5.41
C ASN A 485 -21.74 -6.42 5.32
N ASP A 486 -22.71 -5.72 5.92
CA ASP A 486 -24.12 -6.09 5.88
C ASP A 486 -24.63 -6.21 4.44
N SER A 487 -24.26 -5.30 3.55
CA SER A 487 -24.65 -5.36 2.14
C SER A 487 -24.17 -6.62 1.40
N ILE A 488 -23.15 -7.31 1.92
CA ILE A 488 -22.61 -8.55 1.34
C ILE A 488 -23.28 -9.78 1.98
N PHE A 489 -23.45 -9.79 3.30
CA PHE A 489 -23.79 -11.01 4.05
C PHE A 489 -25.19 -11.03 4.67
N THR A 490 -25.83 -9.87 4.82
CA THR A 490 -27.15 -9.71 5.43
C THR A 490 -28.12 -9.29 4.33
N ARG A 491 -28.88 -10.24 3.80
CA ARG A 491 -29.94 -9.99 2.81
C ARG A 491 -31.31 -10.19 3.43
#